data_AF-A0A165CQ75-F1
#
_entry.id   AF-A0A165CQ75-F1
#
_cell.length_a   1.000
_cell.length_b   1.000
_cell.length_c   1.000
_cell.angle_alpha   90.00
_cell.angle_beta   90.00
_cell.angle_gamma   90.00
#
_symmetry.space_group_name_H-M   'P 1'
#
loop_
_entity.id
_entity.type
_entity.pdbx_description
1 polymer ?
#
loop_
_entity_poly.entity_id
_entity_poly.type
_entity_poly.pdbx_seq_one_letter_code
_entity_poly.pdbx_strand_id
1 'polypeptide(L)'
;ATSLSWNGSKFECVLCHKEFSHLGCLNQHLNSPAHDEEIYKCPRGWQGCGTEFCMLSALCHHVESEQCGVHRFNKAVQEMVGSLTSDMHCLTM
;
A
#
# COMPACT_ATOMS: atom_id res chain seq x y z
N ALA A 1 7.95 15.06 18.15
CA ALA A 1 8.60 16.35 17.83
C ALA A 1 8.24 17.41 18.86
N THR A 2 9.15 18.33 19.12
CA THR A 2 8.98 19.48 20.04
C THR A 2 9.20 20.79 19.28
N SER A 3 9.10 21.93 19.96
CA SER A 3 9.40 23.25 19.37
C SER A 3 10.83 23.38 18.81
N LEU A 4 11.75 22.51 19.23
CA LEU A 4 13.13 22.46 18.72
C LEU A 4 13.22 22.01 17.25
N SER A 5 12.16 21.40 16.72
CA SER A 5 12.09 21.02 15.30
C SER A 5 11.85 22.21 14.37
N TRP A 6 11.74 23.44 14.88
CA TRP A 6 11.55 24.65 14.08
C TRP A 6 12.88 25.16 13.52
N ASN A 7 12.98 25.26 12.18
CA ASN A 7 14.19 25.70 11.49
C ASN A 7 14.26 27.22 11.23
N GLY A 8 13.33 27.99 11.79
CA GLY A 8 13.18 29.43 11.54
C GLY A 8 12.05 29.77 10.57
N SER A 9 11.57 28.80 9.77
CA SER A 9 10.44 28.98 8.85
C SER A 9 9.38 27.89 8.95
N LYS A 10 9.77 26.64 9.17
CA LYS A 10 8.88 25.48 9.25
C LYS A 10 9.37 24.48 10.30
N PHE A 11 8.51 23.51 10.61
CA PHE A 11 8.89 22.34 11.40
C PHE A 11 9.51 21.28 10.49
N GLU A 12 10.74 20.89 10.77
CA GLU A 12 11.52 19.97 9.93
C GLU A 12 11.67 18.60 10.58
N CYS A 13 11.51 17.54 9.79
CA CYS A 13 11.81 16.19 10.22
C CYS A 13 13.32 15.94 10.15
N VAL A 14 13.94 15.61 11.27
CA VAL A 14 15.39 15.36 11.34
C VAL A 14 15.84 14.09 10.62
N LEU A 15 14.92 13.17 10.32
CA LEU A 15 15.23 11.89 9.66
C LEU A 15 15.25 12.01 8.14
N CYS A 16 14.44 12.90 7.56
CA CYS A 16 14.26 13.01 6.10
C CYS A 16 14.27 14.45 5.56
N HIS A 17 14.50 15.45 6.43
CA HIS A 17 14.51 16.89 6.11
C HIS A 17 13.22 17.43 5.47
N LYS A 18 12.11 16.71 5.62
CA LYS A 18 10.80 17.16 5.12
C LYS A 18 10.23 18.24 6.03
N GLU A 19 9.76 19.32 5.42
CA GLU A 19 9.23 20.47 6.16
C GLU A 19 7.71 20.47 6.26
N PHE A 20 7.19 20.94 7.39
CA PHE A 20 5.78 20.99 7.72
C PHE A 20 5.40 22.35 8.31
N SER A 21 4.23 22.86 7.95
CA SER A 21 3.76 24.18 8.43
C SER A 21 3.37 24.19 9.91
N HIS A 22 3.04 23.02 10.49
CA HIS A 22 2.57 22.89 11.87
C HIS A 22 3.26 21.73 12.59
N LEU A 23 3.51 21.90 13.89
CA LEU A 23 4.08 20.85 14.74
C LEU A 23 3.21 19.58 14.77
N GLY A 24 1.89 19.74 14.71
CA GLY A 24 0.94 18.62 14.62
C GLY A 24 1.16 17.75 13.37
N CYS A 25 1.42 18.38 12.22
CA CYS A 25 1.71 17.67 10.97
C CYS A 25 3.04 16.93 11.04
N LEU A 26 4.08 17.54 11.62
CA LEU A 26 5.36 16.86 11.85
C LEU A 26 5.19 15.67 12.81
N ASN A 27 4.42 15.83 13.89
CA ASN A 27 4.12 14.73 14.80
C ASN A 27 3.36 13.59 14.10
N GLN A 28 2.38 13.91 13.25
CA GLN A 28 1.69 12.87 12.49
C GLN A 28 2.61 12.16 11.50
N HIS A 29 3.51 12.89 10.84
CA HIS A 29 4.53 12.32 9.97
C HIS A 29 5.47 11.36 10.72
N LEU A 30 5.95 11.75 11.90
CA LEU A 30 6.83 10.91 12.73
C LEU A 30 6.12 9.67 13.28
N ASN A 31 4.80 9.73 13.51
CA ASN A 31 4.00 8.57 13.90
C ASN A 31 3.54 7.73 12.70
N SER A 32 3.76 8.20 11.47
CA SER A 32 3.43 7.44 10.27
C SER A 32 4.58 6.51 9.90
N PRO A 33 4.32 5.46 9.09
CA PRO A 33 5.37 4.53 8.64
C PRO A 33 6.35 5.12 7.62
N ALA A 34 6.45 6.46 7.55
CA ALA A 34 7.35 7.16 6.64
C ALA A 34 8.84 6.87 6.91
N HIS A 35 9.17 6.35 8.09
CA HIS A 35 10.53 5.97 8.50
C HIS A 35 10.63 4.52 8.96
N ASP A 36 9.57 3.73 8.84
CA ASP A 36 9.63 2.30 9.10
C ASP A 36 10.37 1.58 7.98
N GLU A 37 11.01 0.46 8.32
CA GLU A 37 11.68 -0.38 7.33
C GLU A 37 10.66 -0.95 6.32
N GLU A 38 11.07 -1.09 5.06
CA GLU A 38 10.25 -1.71 4.02
C GLU A 38 10.18 -3.23 4.20
N ILE A 39 9.37 -3.67 5.17
CA ILE A 39 9.25 -5.08 5.54
C ILE A 39 8.32 -5.88 4.62
N TYR A 40 7.46 -5.20 3.84
CA TYR A 40 6.48 -5.85 2.97
C TYR A 40 6.98 -5.90 1.53
N LYS A 41 7.02 -7.10 0.94
CA LYS A 41 7.47 -7.29 -0.44
C LYS A 41 6.39 -7.97 -1.27
N CYS A 42 6.16 -7.44 -2.46
CA CYS A 42 5.29 -8.08 -3.45
C CYS A 42 5.90 -9.44 -3.86
N PRO A 43 5.22 -10.58 -3.64
CA PRO A 43 5.83 -11.90 -3.77
C PRO A 43 6.13 -12.26 -5.23
N ARG A 44 7.42 -12.29 -5.59
CA ARG A 44 7.88 -12.67 -6.94
C ARG A 44 7.48 -14.10 -7.34
N GLY A 45 7.38 -15.00 -6.36
CA GLY A 45 6.95 -16.39 -6.58
C GLY A 45 5.55 -16.53 -7.16
N TRP A 46 4.69 -15.52 -7.00
CA TRP A 46 3.32 -15.49 -7.53
C TRP A 46 3.20 -14.50 -8.70
N GLN A 47 4.26 -14.37 -9.51
CA GLN A 47 4.35 -13.40 -10.61
C GLN A 47 4.26 -11.93 -10.16
N GLY A 48 4.54 -11.66 -8.88
CA GLY A 48 4.67 -10.31 -8.37
C GLY A 48 5.94 -9.60 -8.83
N CYS A 49 5.90 -8.28 -8.73
CA CYS A 49 6.97 -7.42 -9.22
C CYS A 49 8.15 -7.28 -8.25
N GLY A 50 8.02 -7.72 -6.99
CA GLY A 50 9.09 -7.62 -6.00
C GLY A 50 9.28 -6.22 -5.42
N THR A 51 8.34 -5.30 -5.65
CA THR A 51 8.33 -3.97 -5.03
C THR A 51 8.21 -4.09 -3.52
N GLU A 52 8.96 -3.24 -2.82
CA GLU A 52 9.01 -3.15 -1.37
C GLU A 52 8.10 -2.02 -0.90
N PHE A 53 7.49 -2.20 0.26
CA PHE A 53 6.56 -1.26 0.86
C PHE A 53 6.80 -1.21 2.37
N CYS A 54 6.76 -0.02 2.95
CA CYS A 54 6.77 0.17 4.40
C CYS A 54 5.40 -0.08 5.05
N MET A 55 4.31 -0.16 4.26
CA MET A 55 2.95 -0.37 4.78
C MET A 55 2.24 -1.53 4.10
N LEU A 56 1.56 -2.37 4.90
CA LEU A 56 0.71 -3.44 4.39
C LEU A 56 -0.42 -2.90 3.49
N SER A 57 -1.03 -1.77 3.86
CA SER A 57 -2.07 -1.13 3.06
C SER A 57 -1.58 -0.71 1.67
N ALA A 58 -0.33 -0.24 1.57
CA ALA A 58 0.29 0.10 0.28
C ALA A 58 0.50 -1.15 -0.59
N LEU A 59 0.92 -2.27 0.01
CA LEU A 59 1.01 -3.55 -0.68
C LEU A 59 -0.37 -4.05 -1.13
N CYS A 60 -1.40 -4.00 -0.29
CA CYS A 60 -2.76 -4.40 -0.65
C CYS A 60 -3.27 -3.57 -1.83
N HIS A 61 -3.15 -2.25 -1.74
CA HIS A 61 -3.57 -1.34 -2.80
C HIS A 61 -2.80 -1.60 -4.12
N HIS A 62 -1.51 -1.90 -4.04
CA HIS A 62 -0.70 -2.30 -5.18
C HIS A 62 -1.21 -3.57 -5.87
N VAL A 63 -1.61 -4.59 -5.10
CA VAL A 63 -2.17 -5.84 -5.63
C VAL A 63 -3.58 -5.64 -6.21
N GLU A 64 -4.42 -4.86 -5.53
CA GLU A 64 -5.80 -4.55 -5.93
C GLU A 64 -5.87 -3.69 -7.19
N SER A 65 -4.92 -2.78 -7.37
CA SER A 65 -4.83 -1.90 -8.55
C SER A 65 -4.30 -2.60 -9.81
N GLU A 66 -4.06 -3.91 -9.75
CA GLU A 66 -3.56 -4.75 -10.86
C GLU A 66 -2.26 -4.23 -11.50
N GLN A 67 -1.49 -3.41 -10.77
CA GLN A 67 -0.21 -2.86 -11.23
C GLN A 67 0.89 -3.91 -11.31
N CYS A 68 0.63 -5.14 -10.84
CA CYS A 68 1.53 -6.28 -10.98
C CYS A 68 0.79 -7.58 -11.29
N GLY A 69 1.56 -8.59 -11.70
CA GLY A 69 1.04 -9.91 -12.06
C GLY A 69 0.56 -10.77 -10.89
N VAL A 70 0.66 -10.33 -9.62
CA VAL A 70 0.18 -11.10 -8.45
C VAL A 70 -1.30 -11.46 -8.57
N HIS A 71 -2.10 -10.56 -9.16
CA HIS A 71 -3.52 -10.78 -9.34
C HIS A 71 -3.85 -11.88 -10.37
N ARG A 72 -2.86 -12.43 -11.10
CA ARG A 72 -3.10 -13.51 -12.08
C ARG A 72 -3.61 -14.79 -11.45
N PHE A 73 -3.33 -15.04 -10.17
CA PHE A 73 -3.98 -16.13 -9.44
C PHE A 73 -5.49 -15.89 -9.30
N ASN A 74 -5.88 -14.62 -9.13
CA ASN A 74 -7.27 -14.21 -9.13
C ASN A 74 -7.88 -14.41 -10.52
N LYS A 75 -7.23 -14.02 -11.63
CA LYS A 75 -7.82 -14.16 -12.97
C LYS A 75 -8.25 -15.60 -13.31
N ALA A 76 -7.39 -16.60 -13.08
CA ALA A 76 -7.75 -18.00 -13.36
C ALA A 76 -8.89 -18.51 -12.45
N VAL A 77 -8.91 -18.08 -11.19
CA VAL A 77 -9.99 -18.42 -10.24
C VAL A 77 -11.29 -17.66 -10.58
N GLN A 78 -11.20 -16.39 -11.00
CA GLN A 78 -12.33 -15.57 -11.45
C GLN A 78 -12.91 -16.08 -12.76
N GLU A 79 -12.08 -16.54 -13.70
CA GLU A 79 -12.52 -17.21 -14.93
C GLU A 79 -13.25 -18.52 -14.59
N MET A 80 -12.69 -19.34 -13.70
CA MET A 80 -13.34 -20.56 -13.23
C MET A 80 -14.68 -20.28 -12.53
N VAL A 81 -14.74 -19.30 -11.63
CA VAL A 81 -15.97 -18.87 -10.94
C VAL A 81 -16.97 -18.26 -11.93
N GLY A 82 -16.49 -17.49 -12.91
CA GLY A 82 -17.27 -16.93 -13.99
C GLY A 82 -17.92 -18.00 -14.86
N SER A 83 -17.20 -19.06 -15.21
CA SER A 83 -17.77 -20.22 -15.90
C SER A 83 -18.83 -20.90 -15.04
N LEU A 84 -18.52 -21.23 -13.79
CA LEU A 84 -19.45 -21.89 -12.87
C LEU A 84 -20.75 -21.10 -12.65
N THR A 85 -20.67 -19.76 -12.61
CA THR A 85 -21.84 -18.89 -12.44
C THR A 85 -22.61 -18.67 -13.76
N SER A 86 -21.92 -18.64 -14.89
CA SER A 86 -22.55 -18.56 -16.22
C SER A 86 -23.32 -19.82 -16.57
N ASP A 87 -22.84 -20.98 -16.11
CA ASP A 87 -23.51 -22.28 -16.25
C ASP A 87 -24.73 -22.44 -15.31
N MET A 88 -24.98 -21.49 -14.39
CA MET A 88 -26.16 -21.50 -13.50
C MET A 88 -27.40 -20.83 -14.10
N HIS A 89 -27.44 -20.56 -15.41
CA HIS A 89 -28.66 -20.11 -16.06
C HIS A 89 -29.75 -21.21 -16.03
N CYS A 90 -30.84 -20.89 -15.32
CA CYS A 90 -32.15 -21.54 -15.28
C CYS A 90 -32.39 -22.60 -14.19
N LEU A 91 -32.65 -22.15 -12.96
CA LEU A 91 -33.60 -22.77 -12.01
C LEU A 91 -34.47 -21.71 -11.32
N THR A 92 -34.86 -20.64 -12.02
CA THR A 92 -36.01 -19.84 -11.59
C THR A 92 -37.25 -20.41 -12.27
N MET A 93 -38.05 -21.14 -11.49
CA MET A 93 -39.39 -21.59 -11.87
C MET A 93 -40.34 -20.42 -12.14
#